data_AF-A0A7J2YS58-F1
#
_entry.id   AF-A0A7J2YS58-F1
#
_cell.length_a   1.000
_cell.length_b   1.000
_cell.length_c   1.000
_cell.angle_alpha   90.00
_cell.angle_beta   90.00
_cell.angle_gamma   90.00
#
_symmetry.space_group_name_H-M   'P 1'
#
loop_
_entity.id
_entity.type
_entity.pdbx_description
1 polymer ?
#
loop_
_entity_poly.entity_id
_entity_poly.type
_entity_poly.pdbx_seq_one_letter_code
_entity_poly.pdbx_strand_id
1 'polypeptide(L)'
;MNREKPNIKCPKCDYEWHTRSVLHMVSCPSCNQKIRNSVRAQLMKIVQQKRAIVGLETAIILIAFVIIAAAFSFMVVNQGLFATDRGKTVISQGLQQAGTPLIVDGTIFVRTTPDGTAVNYAVVPIKAFGTNYVNMGKNQTSVILRVGDKAWANAYLGVLHVGYSNGAGYNASSTVYDPTGKQFDDFVGFQMANQTVTGEPSSLYVNETYSAGYAKGLTTGVVFTVSNSNGDEALNSGEEGYLLVALGTDAQALARQQVSLELRIENSATISIVFQVPASMPANSYVAVY
;
A
#
# COMPACT_ATOMS: atom_id res chain seq x y z
N MET A 1 -84.79 -46.27 -16.56
CA MET A 1 -84.34 -45.98 -15.18
C MET A 1 -83.01 -46.67 -14.93
N ASN A 2 -81.90 -45.93 -14.93
CA ASN A 2 -80.58 -46.48 -14.60
C ASN A 2 -80.54 -46.83 -13.10
N ARG A 3 -80.60 -48.11 -12.75
CA ARG A 3 -80.40 -48.56 -11.36
C ARG A 3 -78.90 -48.50 -11.05
N GLU A 4 -78.51 -47.68 -10.08
CA GLU A 4 -77.14 -47.62 -9.58
C GLU A 4 -76.72 -48.99 -9.02
N LYS A 5 -75.50 -49.44 -9.32
CA LYS A 5 -74.99 -50.72 -8.81
C LYS A 5 -74.86 -50.63 -7.28
N PRO A 6 -75.31 -51.64 -6.51
CA PRO A 6 -75.17 -51.62 -5.06
C PRO A 6 -73.69 -51.59 -4.66
N ASN A 7 -73.36 -50.79 -3.64
CA ASN A 7 -71.99 -50.61 -3.16
C ASN A 7 -71.79 -51.12 -1.71
N ILE A 8 -72.86 -51.55 -1.06
CA ILE A 8 -72.86 -52.11 0.29
C ILE A 8 -73.78 -53.33 0.34
N LYS A 9 -73.31 -54.39 1.00
CA LYS A 9 -74.04 -55.62 1.28
C LYS A 9 -74.20 -55.81 2.79
N CYS A 10 -75.43 -56.11 3.24
CA CYS A 10 -75.70 -56.41 4.63
C CYS A 10 -75.26 -57.85 4.99
N PRO A 11 -74.41 -58.07 6.00
CA PRO A 11 -73.99 -59.42 6.39
C PRO A 11 -75.06 -60.22 7.15
N LYS A 12 -76.15 -59.58 7.61
CA LYS A 12 -77.22 -60.24 8.39
C LYS A 12 -78.42 -60.66 7.55
N CYS A 13 -78.81 -59.85 6.57
CA CYS A 13 -79.97 -60.14 5.73
C CYS A 13 -79.65 -60.22 4.23
N ASP A 14 -78.37 -60.22 3.85
CA ASP A 14 -77.87 -60.25 2.48
C ASP A 14 -78.44 -59.17 1.53
N TYR A 15 -79.14 -58.17 2.08
CA TYR A 15 -79.69 -57.07 1.30
C TYR A 15 -78.58 -56.15 0.79
N GLU A 16 -78.59 -55.89 -0.52
CA GLU A 16 -77.64 -55.04 -1.22
C GLU A 16 -78.30 -53.72 -1.62
N TRP A 17 -77.64 -52.60 -1.33
CA TRP A 17 -78.15 -51.27 -1.72
C TRP A 17 -77.01 -50.32 -2.10
N HIS A 18 -77.39 -49.25 -2.80
CA HIS A 18 -76.49 -48.16 -3.10
C HIS A 18 -76.66 -47.03 -2.07
N THR A 19 -75.57 -46.54 -1.49
CA THR A 19 -75.57 -45.33 -0.66
C THR A 19 -74.49 -44.36 -1.10
N ARG A 20 -74.82 -43.06 -1.11
CA ARG A 20 -73.87 -41.96 -1.32
C ARG A 20 -73.39 -41.34 0.01
N SER A 21 -73.77 -41.94 1.14
CA SER A 21 -73.44 -41.41 2.47
C SER A 21 -71.93 -41.43 2.71
N VAL A 22 -71.42 -40.38 3.36
CA VAL A 22 -70.02 -40.28 3.82
C VAL A 22 -69.89 -40.65 5.31
N LEU A 23 -70.97 -41.09 5.93
CA LEU A 23 -70.99 -41.51 7.33
C LEU A 23 -70.18 -42.79 7.54
N HIS A 24 -69.56 -42.92 8.71
CA HIS A 24 -68.74 -44.10 9.07
C HIS A 24 -69.58 -45.38 9.16
N MET A 25 -70.83 -45.24 9.61
CA MET A 25 -71.83 -46.30 9.67
C MET A 25 -73.06 -45.89 8.88
N VAL A 26 -73.64 -46.87 8.18
CA VAL A 26 -74.90 -46.73 7.46
C VAL A 26 -75.86 -47.83 7.93
N SER A 27 -77.14 -47.49 8.06
CA SER A 27 -78.19 -48.44 8.44
C SER A 27 -78.71 -49.17 7.21
N CYS A 28 -78.83 -50.50 7.30
CA CYS A 28 -79.47 -51.30 6.26
C CYS A 28 -80.96 -50.96 6.16
N PRO A 29 -81.52 -50.66 4.98
CA PRO A 29 -82.94 -50.37 4.81
C PRO A 29 -83.87 -51.53 5.20
N SER A 30 -83.39 -52.77 5.06
CA SER A 30 -84.20 -53.98 5.27
C SER A 30 -84.23 -54.44 6.73
N CYS A 31 -83.10 -54.44 7.44
CA CYS A 31 -82.99 -54.98 8.79
C CYS A 31 -82.55 -53.96 9.86
N ASN A 32 -82.41 -52.68 9.48
CA ASN A 32 -81.98 -51.55 10.30
C ASN A 32 -80.63 -51.75 11.05
N GLN A 33 -79.83 -52.73 10.67
CA GLN A 33 -78.51 -52.94 11.25
C GLN A 33 -77.50 -51.90 10.76
N LYS A 34 -76.71 -51.35 11.69
CA LYS A 34 -75.60 -50.44 11.37
C LYS A 34 -74.40 -51.23 10.83
N ILE A 35 -73.92 -50.85 9.65
CA ILE A 35 -72.81 -51.50 8.94
C ILE A 35 -71.76 -50.44 8.60
N ARG A 36 -70.47 -50.81 8.61
CA ARG A 36 -69.38 -49.91 8.21
C ARG A 36 -69.46 -49.58 6.72
N ASN A 37 -69.30 -48.31 6.40
CA ASN A 37 -69.33 -47.84 5.02
C ASN A 37 -68.04 -48.21 4.26
N SER A 38 -68.15 -49.13 3.31
CA SER A 38 -67.05 -49.62 2.46
C SER A 38 -66.46 -48.52 1.56
N VAL A 39 -67.29 -47.59 1.09
CA VAL A 39 -66.90 -46.48 0.20
C VAL A 39 -65.92 -45.54 0.89
N ARG A 40 -66.18 -45.21 2.17
CA ARG A 40 -65.27 -44.37 2.99
C ARG A 40 -63.94 -45.06 3.28
N ALA A 41 -63.96 -46.38 3.49
CA ALA A 41 -62.76 -47.16 3.75
C ALA A 41 -61.83 -47.20 2.52
N GLN A 42 -62.38 -47.30 1.30
CA GLN A 42 -61.61 -47.23 0.06
C GLN A 42 -61.02 -45.82 -0.19
N LEU A 43 -61.80 -44.76 0.06
CA LEU A 43 -61.32 -43.38 -0.05
C LEU A 43 -60.18 -43.04 0.92
N MET A 44 -60.24 -43.52 2.17
CA MET A 44 -59.14 -43.32 3.14
C MET A 44 -57.85 -44.02 2.72
N LYS A 45 -57.92 -45.20 2.09
CA LYS A 45 -56.73 -45.91 1.58
C LYS A 45 -55.99 -45.11 0.50
N ILE A 46 -56.72 -44.39 -0.36
CA ILE A 46 -56.12 -43.54 -1.42
C ILE A 46 -55.47 -42.28 -0.82
N VAL A 47 -56.08 -41.68 0.21
CA VAL A 47 -55.50 -40.51 0.91
C VAL A 47 -54.23 -40.89 1.68
N GLN A 48 -54.14 -42.10 2.23
CA GLN A 48 -52.92 -42.60 2.89
C GLN A 48 -51.75 -42.79 1.93
N GLN A 49 -52.00 -43.20 0.67
CA GLN A 49 -50.93 -43.37 -0.33
C GLN A 49 -50.31 -42.05 -0.80
N LYS A 50 -51.05 -40.92 -0.77
CA LYS A 50 -50.48 -39.60 -1.11
C LYS A 50 -49.42 -39.12 -0.12
N ARG A 51 -49.42 -39.60 1.13
CA ARG A 51 -48.43 -39.19 2.15
C ARG A 51 -47.01 -39.67 1.85
N ALA A 52 -46.86 -40.79 1.14
CA ALA A 52 -45.54 -41.30 0.76
C ALA A 52 -44.89 -40.49 -0.39
N ILE A 53 -45.70 -39.91 -1.28
CA ILE A 53 -45.23 -39.16 -2.46
C ILE A 53 -44.66 -37.79 -2.09
N VAL A 54 -45.25 -37.11 -1.09
CA VAL A 54 -44.84 -35.76 -0.67
C VAL A 54 -43.47 -35.74 0.04
N GLY A 55 -43.04 -36.88 0.61
CA GLY A 55 -41.76 -36.99 1.31
C GLY A 55 -40.55 -36.98 0.37
N LEU A 56 -40.68 -37.61 -0.81
CA LEU A 56 -39.61 -37.62 -1.82
C LEU A 56 -39.48 -36.25 -2.50
N GLU A 57 -40.60 -35.60 -2.78
CA GLU A 57 -40.62 -34.27 -3.40
C GLU A 57 -39.95 -33.22 -2.50
N THR A 58 -40.25 -33.26 -1.19
CA THR A 58 -39.60 -32.39 -0.19
C THR A 58 -38.11 -32.70 -0.01
N ALA A 59 -37.69 -33.97 -0.09
CA ALA A 59 -36.29 -34.35 -0.02
C ALA A 59 -35.45 -33.79 -1.18
N ILE A 60 -35.98 -33.84 -2.41
CA ILE A 60 -35.29 -33.28 -3.59
C ILE A 60 -35.13 -31.76 -3.44
N ILE A 61 -36.18 -31.06 -2.99
CA ILE A 61 -36.13 -29.61 -2.72
C ILE A 61 -35.08 -29.29 -1.65
N LEU A 62 -35.00 -30.09 -0.58
CA LEU A 62 -34.02 -29.91 0.48
C LEU A 62 -32.58 -30.06 -0.03
N ILE A 63 -32.31 -31.08 -0.85
CA ILE A 63 -30.98 -31.28 -1.46
C ILE A 63 -30.63 -30.09 -2.36
N ALA A 64 -31.55 -29.66 -3.22
CA ALA A 64 -31.33 -28.51 -4.10
C ALA A 64 -31.03 -27.22 -3.31
N PHE A 65 -31.77 -26.99 -2.22
CA PHE A 65 -31.55 -25.83 -1.35
C PHE A 65 -30.17 -25.87 -0.67
N VAL A 66 -29.76 -27.04 -0.17
CA VAL A 66 -28.43 -27.24 0.43
C VAL A 66 -27.31 -27.00 -0.59
N ILE A 67 -27.47 -27.46 -1.84
CA ILE A 67 -26.46 -27.24 -2.90
C ILE A 67 -26.35 -25.75 -3.23
N ILE A 68 -27.48 -25.04 -3.41
CA ILE A 68 -27.47 -23.60 -3.68
C ILE A 68 -26.83 -22.83 -2.51
N ALA A 69 -27.19 -23.19 -1.28
CA ALA A 69 -26.61 -22.61 -0.08
C ALA A 69 -25.09 -22.85 0.01
N ALA A 70 -24.61 -24.06 -0.32
CA ALA A 70 -23.20 -24.39 -0.35
C ALA A 70 -22.43 -23.61 -1.43
N ALA A 71 -22.98 -23.52 -2.65
CA ALA A 71 -22.38 -22.76 -3.74
C ALA A 71 -22.30 -21.26 -3.42
N PHE A 72 -23.36 -20.70 -2.83
CA PHE A 72 -23.38 -19.30 -2.39
C PHE A 72 -22.39 -19.06 -1.26
N SER A 73 -22.32 -19.97 -0.28
CA SER A 73 -21.38 -19.87 0.84
C SER A 73 -19.93 -19.88 0.34
N PHE A 74 -19.59 -20.77 -0.58
CA PHE A 74 -18.25 -20.82 -1.18
C PHE A 74 -17.90 -19.52 -1.92
N MET A 75 -18.84 -18.97 -2.70
CA MET A 75 -18.65 -17.71 -3.40
C MET A 75 -18.42 -16.55 -2.42
N VAL A 76 -19.28 -16.43 -1.39
CA VAL A 76 -19.19 -15.38 -0.37
C VAL A 76 -17.88 -15.48 0.41
N VAL A 77 -17.43 -16.69 0.75
CA VAL A 77 -16.15 -16.87 1.46
C VAL A 77 -14.98 -16.41 0.59
N ASN A 78 -14.91 -16.84 -0.67
CA ASN A 78 -13.78 -16.47 -1.53
C ASN A 78 -13.76 -14.96 -1.85
N GLN A 79 -14.93 -14.36 -2.09
CA GLN A 79 -15.02 -12.91 -2.26
C GLN A 79 -14.73 -12.16 -0.96
N GLY A 80 -15.14 -12.70 0.19
CA GLY A 80 -14.83 -12.16 1.51
C GLY A 80 -13.34 -12.20 1.84
N LEU A 81 -12.65 -13.28 1.49
CA LEU A 81 -11.19 -13.41 1.63
C LEU A 81 -10.47 -12.41 0.72
N PHE A 82 -10.87 -12.31 -0.56
CA PHE A 82 -10.30 -11.31 -1.47
C PHE A 82 -10.49 -9.88 -0.96
N ALA A 83 -11.68 -9.54 -0.45
CA ALA A 83 -11.94 -8.24 0.16
C ALA A 83 -11.07 -7.99 1.39
N THR A 84 -10.84 -9.01 2.21
CA THR A 84 -9.97 -8.93 3.40
C THR A 84 -8.50 -8.72 3.02
N ASP A 85 -8.00 -9.44 2.01
CA ASP A 85 -6.63 -9.27 1.52
C ASP A 85 -6.41 -7.88 0.95
N ARG A 86 -7.36 -7.37 0.15
CA ARG A 86 -7.33 -5.99 -0.34
C ARG A 86 -7.37 -4.99 0.82
N GLY A 87 -8.24 -5.20 1.80
CA GLY A 87 -8.31 -4.38 3.01
C GLY A 87 -6.97 -4.32 3.75
N LYS A 88 -6.31 -5.47 3.94
CA LYS A 88 -4.98 -5.54 4.57
C LYS A 88 -3.95 -4.74 3.79
N THR A 89 -3.91 -4.86 2.46
CA THR A 89 -2.95 -4.10 1.64
C THR A 89 -3.19 -2.59 1.72
N VAL A 90 -4.45 -2.14 1.67
CA VAL A 90 -4.80 -0.72 1.72
C VAL A 90 -4.49 -0.13 3.10
N ILE A 91 -4.77 -0.87 4.18
CA ILE A 91 -4.40 -0.43 5.54
C ILE A 91 -2.88 -0.29 5.67
N SER A 92 -2.12 -1.28 5.18
CA SER A 92 -0.66 -1.24 5.23
C SER A 92 -0.08 -0.09 4.40
N GLN A 93 -0.60 0.13 3.19
CA GLN A 93 -0.18 1.23 2.32
C GLN A 93 -0.58 2.59 2.92
N GLY A 94 -1.78 2.70 3.49
CA GLY A 94 -2.23 3.91 4.16
C GLY A 94 -1.36 4.26 5.36
N LEU A 95 -0.94 3.25 6.15
CA LEU A 95 -0.01 3.46 7.26
C LEU A 95 1.37 3.90 6.78
N GLN A 96 1.89 3.28 5.71
CA GLN A 96 3.17 3.68 5.11
C GLN A 96 3.14 5.10 4.55
N GLN A 97 2.06 5.48 3.85
CA GLN A 97 1.90 6.81 3.29
C GLN A 97 1.67 7.90 4.34
N ALA A 98 1.08 7.57 5.49
CA ALA A 98 0.87 8.50 6.59
C ALA A 98 2.13 8.75 7.42
N GLY A 99 3.05 7.77 7.47
CA GLY A 99 4.32 7.87 8.17
C GLY A 99 5.43 8.48 7.31
N THR A 100 6.39 9.14 7.95
CA THR A 100 7.65 9.53 7.30
C THR A 100 8.76 8.57 7.75
N PRO A 101 9.46 7.89 6.82
CA PRO A 101 10.51 6.95 7.17
C PRO A 101 11.86 7.63 7.40
N LEU A 102 11.92 8.96 7.33
CA LEU A 102 13.13 9.75 7.56
C LEU A 102 12.96 10.66 8.76
N ILE A 103 14.07 10.88 9.47
CA ILE A 103 14.17 11.87 10.54
C ILE A 103 15.53 12.57 10.45
N VAL A 104 15.57 13.86 10.79
CA VAL A 104 16.84 14.59 10.95
C VAL A 104 17.51 14.11 12.22
N ASP A 105 18.76 13.66 12.13
CA ASP A 105 19.51 13.10 13.25
C ASP A 105 20.79 13.89 13.50
N GLY A 106 20.68 14.95 14.31
CA GLY A 106 21.81 15.78 14.70
C GLY A 106 21.65 17.23 14.27
N THR A 107 22.77 17.93 14.24
CA THR A 107 22.81 19.36 13.95
C THR A 107 23.08 19.60 12.47
N ILE A 108 22.41 20.60 11.89
CA ILE A 108 22.65 21.00 10.51
C ILE A 108 23.91 21.87 10.48
N PHE A 109 24.83 21.57 9.57
CA PHE A 109 26.04 22.35 9.40
C PHE A 109 25.96 23.16 8.11
N VAL A 110 26.25 24.45 8.18
CA VAL A 110 26.37 25.31 7.00
C VAL A 110 27.80 25.74 6.79
N ARG A 111 28.23 25.81 5.52
CA ARG A 111 29.56 26.25 5.13
C ARG A 111 29.51 27.67 4.59
N THR A 112 30.24 28.57 5.26
CA THR A 112 30.28 30.00 4.91
C THR A 112 31.25 30.27 3.77
N THR A 113 30.95 31.26 2.92
CA THR A 113 31.85 31.77 1.87
C THR A 113 33.19 32.25 2.46
N PRO A 114 34.25 32.36 1.63
CA PRO A 114 35.51 32.97 2.05
C PRO A 114 35.35 34.40 2.61
N ASP A 115 34.32 35.13 2.16
CA ASP A 115 34.04 36.50 2.61
C ASP A 115 33.20 36.56 3.90
N GLY A 116 32.66 35.43 4.37
CA GLY A 116 31.85 35.39 5.59
C GLY A 116 30.42 35.93 5.45
N THR A 117 29.99 36.27 4.22
CA THR A 117 28.74 37.02 3.96
C THR A 117 27.55 36.14 3.60
N ALA A 118 27.81 34.93 3.09
CA ALA A 118 26.77 34.02 2.60
C ALA A 118 27.16 32.56 2.85
N VAL A 119 26.18 31.66 2.71
CA VAL A 119 26.33 30.22 2.81
C VAL A 119 26.33 29.58 1.43
N ASN A 120 27.31 28.72 1.16
CA ASN A 120 27.40 27.93 -0.07
C ASN A 120 26.83 26.53 0.08
N TYR A 121 26.99 25.91 1.25
CA TYR A 121 26.54 24.55 1.47
C TYR A 121 25.83 24.38 2.79
N ALA A 122 24.91 23.43 2.82
CA ALA A 122 24.37 22.89 4.05
C ALA A 122 24.49 21.37 4.04
N VAL A 123 24.84 20.80 5.18
CA VAL A 123 24.86 19.37 5.45
C VAL A 123 23.77 19.09 6.46
N VAL A 124 22.78 18.31 6.05
CA VAL A 124 21.69 17.87 6.93
C VAL A 124 21.87 16.36 7.18
N PRO A 125 22.18 15.94 8.41
CA PRO A 125 22.22 14.54 8.75
C PRO A 125 20.79 13.98 8.86
N ILE A 126 20.52 12.86 8.20
CA ILE A 126 19.24 12.15 8.22
C ILE A 126 19.46 10.66 8.44
N LYS A 127 18.49 10.01 9.09
CA LYS A 127 18.47 8.55 9.24
C LYS A 127 17.12 7.95 8.85
N ALA A 128 17.14 6.69 8.44
CA ALA A 128 15.94 5.91 8.27
C ALA A 128 15.36 5.51 9.64
N PHE A 129 14.06 5.71 9.82
CA PHE A 129 13.34 5.37 11.05
C PHE A 129 12.03 4.65 10.72
N GLY A 130 11.77 3.53 11.40
CA GLY A 130 10.54 2.77 11.24
C GLY A 130 10.46 1.90 9.98
N THR A 131 11.50 1.86 9.15
CA THR A 131 11.64 0.97 7.98
C THR A 131 13.02 0.33 7.93
N ASN A 132 13.14 -0.79 7.21
CA ASN A 132 14.43 -1.46 7.01
C ASN A 132 15.35 -0.65 6.09
N TYR A 133 14.77 0.03 5.11
CA TYR A 133 15.49 0.89 4.18
C TYR A 133 14.55 1.94 3.58
N VAL A 134 15.16 2.98 3.02
CA VAL A 134 14.50 4.04 2.26
C VAL A 134 15.25 4.22 0.96
N ASN A 135 14.55 4.14 -0.17
CA ASN A 135 15.19 4.29 -1.47
C ASN A 135 15.43 5.77 -1.78
N MET A 136 16.70 6.12 -1.97
CA MET A 136 17.17 7.49 -2.21
C MET A 136 17.65 7.67 -3.66
N GLY A 137 17.29 6.76 -4.56
CA GLY A 137 17.59 6.88 -5.98
C GLY A 137 17.01 8.17 -6.60
N LYS A 138 17.68 8.68 -7.63
CA LYS A 138 17.36 9.97 -8.29
C LYS A 138 15.91 10.11 -8.75
N ASN A 139 15.27 9.01 -9.15
CA ASN A 139 13.91 9.02 -9.69
C ASN A 139 12.82 8.80 -8.64
N GLN A 140 13.19 8.39 -7.42
CA GLN A 140 12.24 7.97 -6.38
C GLN A 140 12.15 8.96 -5.22
N THR A 141 13.15 9.84 -5.11
CA THR A 141 13.18 10.93 -4.15
C THR A 141 13.17 12.26 -4.91
N SER A 142 12.43 13.23 -4.38
CA SER A 142 12.47 14.61 -4.86
C SER A 142 12.61 15.56 -3.69
N VAL A 143 13.33 16.65 -3.89
CA VAL A 143 13.57 17.66 -2.85
C VAL A 143 13.14 19.01 -3.38
N ILE A 144 12.14 19.60 -2.75
CA ILE A 144 11.77 20.99 -2.99
C ILE A 144 12.74 21.83 -2.16
N LEU A 145 13.48 22.71 -2.82
CA LEU A 145 14.43 23.60 -2.17
C LEU A 145 13.93 25.03 -2.32
N ARG A 146 13.92 25.81 -1.24
CA ARG A 146 13.71 27.25 -1.28
C ARG A 146 14.81 27.95 -0.49
N VAL A 147 15.37 28.99 -1.09
CA VAL A 147 16.41 29.84 -0.51
C VAL A 147 15.98 31.28 -0.72
N GLY A 148 15.58 31.96 0.37
CA GLY A 148 14.99 33.31 0.27
C GLY A 148 13.79 33.32 -0.67
N ASP A 149 13.88 34.11 -1.75
CA ASP A 149 12.83 34.29 -2.76
C ASP A 149 12.90 33.28 -3.92
N LYS A 150 13.95 32.45 -3.98
CA LYS A 150 14.15 31.46 -5.06
C LYS A 150 13.69 30.09 -4.60
N ALA A 151 13.04 29.34 -5.49
CA ALA A 151 12.60 27.98 -5.23
C ALA A 151 12.81 27.06 -6.44
N TRP A 152 13.12 25.80 -6.16
CA TRP A 152 13.29 24.72 -7.12
C TRP A 152 12.29 23.61 -6.80
N ALA A 153 11.50 23.19 -7.80
CA ALA A 153 10.49 22.15 -7.62
C ALA A 153 11.10 20.77 -7.38
N ASN A 154 12.23 20.47 -8.00
CA ASN A 154 13.06 19.32 -7.68
C ASN A 154 14.53 19.69 -7.81
N ALA A 155 15.18 19.90 -6.68
CA ALA A 155 16.62 20.13 -6.58
C ALA A 155 17.38 18.82 -6.32
N TYR A 156 16.71 17.67 -6.23
CA TYR A 156 17.37 16.40 -5.95
C TYR A 156 18.10 15.86 -7.18
N LEU A 157 19.37 15.55 -6.99
CA LEU A 157 20.30 15.16 -8.03
C LEU A 157 20.68 13.67 -7.97
N GLY A 158 20.28 12.97 -6.90
CA GLY A 158 20.54 11.55 -6.67
C GLY A 158 21.55 11.30 -5.56
N VAL A 159 21.98 10.05 -5.44
CA VAL A 159 23.07 9.67 -4.54
C VAL A 159 24.43 10.04 -5.12
N LEU A 160 25.39 10.30 -4.26
CA LEU A 160 26.76 10.67 -4.62
C LEU A 160 27.54 9.40 -4.99
N HIS A 161 28.23 9.43 -6.13
CA HIS A 161 29.07 8.33 -6.60
C HIS A 161 30.56 8.66 -6.49
N VAL A 162 31.40 7.63 -6.52
CA VAL A 162 32.85 7.81 -6.54
C VAL A 162 33.28 8.40 -7.89
N GLY A 163 33.88 9.59 -7.86
CA GLY A 163 34.43 10.28 -9.03
C GLY A 163 35.90 9.96 -9.27
N TYR A 164 36.31 9.97 -10.54
CA TYR A 164 37.73 9.98 -10.90
C TYR A 164 37.98 10.81 -12.17
N SER A 165 39.15 11.46 -12.22
CA SER A 165 39.56 12.29 -13.35
C SER A 165 40.19 11.45 -14.46
N ASN A 166 39.84 11.70 -15.73
CA ASN A 166 40.49 11.09 -16.90
C ASN A 166 41.09 12.14 -17.86
N GLY A 167 41.65 13.23 -17.32
CA GLY A 167 42.32 14.27 -18.11
C GLY A 167 41.41 15.20 -18.95
N ALA A 168 40.22 14.75 -19.35
CA ALA A 168 39.23 15.51 -20.13
C ALA A 168 37.93 15.84 -19.35
N GLY A 169 37.89 15.52 -18.06
CA GLY A 169 36.74 15.72 -17.17
C GLY A 169 36.65 14.64 -16.09
N TYR A 170 35.48 14.59 -15.44
CA TYR A 170 35.20 13.68 -14.35
C TYR A 170 34.24 12.59 -14.79
N ASN A 171 34.55 11.36 -14.40
CA ASN A 171 33.75 10.18 -14.70
C ASN A 171 33.18 9.59 -13.41
N ALA A 172 32.01 8.97 -13.53
CA ALA A 172 31.36 8.27 -12.44
C ALA A 172 31.79 6.80 -12.42
N SER A 173 32.21 6.35 -11.25
CA SER A 173 32.20 4.94 -10.89
C SER A 173 30.75 4.49 -10.64
N SER A 174 30.44 3.23 -10.92
CA SER A 174 29.15 2.63 -10.57
C SER A 174 28.98 2.36 -9.06
N THR A 175 29.89 2.85 -8.23
CA THR A 175 29.90 2.67 -6.78
C THR A 175 29.47 3.95 -6.09
N VAL A 176 28.60 3.80 -5.08
CA VAL A 176 28.16 4.91 -4.22
C VAL A 176 29.32 5.36 -3.33
N TYR A 177 29.43 6.67 -3.13
CA TYR A 177 30.47 7.27 -2.28
C TYR A 177 30.13 7.11 -0.81
N ASP A 178 31.05 6.51 -0.05
CA ASP A 178 30.99 6.39 1.40
C ASP A 178 31.89 7.45 2.07
N PRO A 179 31.33 8.39 2.85
CA PRO A 179 32.07 9.46 3.52
C PRO A 179 32.71 9.04 4.86
N THR A 180 32.63 7.77 5.25
CA THR A 180 33.10 7.29 6.57
C THR A 180 34.56 7.69 6.82
N GLY A 181 34.79 8.48 7.87
CA GLY A 181 36.12 8.94 8.28
C GLY A 181 36.70 10.10 7.45
N LYS A 182 35.91 10.71 6.55
CA LYS A 182 36.31 11.88 5.75
C LYS A 182 35.80 13.18 6.35
N GLN A 183 36.50 14.28 6.06
CA GLN A 183 36.00 15.61 6.42
C GLN A 183 34.94 16.04 5.41
N PHE A 184 33.98 16.88 5.82
CA PHE A 184 32.95 17.39 4.90
C PHE A 184 33.57 18.09 3.69
N ASP A 185 34.63 18.87 3.89
CA ASP A 185 35.34 19.55 2.78
C ASP A 185 35.92 18.57 1.74
N ASP A 186 36.06 17.27 2.04
CA ASP A 186 36.56 16.28 1.07
C ASP A 186 35.50 15.84 0.03
N PHE A 187 34.21 16.08 0.29
CA PHE A 187 33.12 15.52 -0.51
C PHE A 187 31.88 16.39 -0.68
N VAL A 188 31.75 17.53 0.04
CA VAL A 188 30.62 18.45 -0.16
C VAL A 188 30.68 19.16 -1.52
N GLY A 189 31.87 19.24 -2.13
CA GLY A 189 31.98 19.61 -3.54
C GLY A 189 31.44 18.47 -4.39
N PHE A 190 30.52 18.76 -5.30
CA PHE A 190 30.05 17.77 -6.25
C PHE A 190 29.76 18.40 -7.60
N GLN A 191 29.85 17.58 -8.64
CA GLN A 191 29.49 17.97 -10.00
C GLN A 191 28.94 16.76 -10.77
N MET A 192 28.34 17.04 -11.92
CA MET A 192 27.84 16.01 -12.81
C MET A 192 29.00 15.35 -13.53
N ALA A 193 29.03 14.02 -13.56
CA ALA A 193 29.99 13.26 -14.34
C ALA A 193 29.68 13.33 -15.84
N ASN A 194 30.73 13.38 -16.67
CA ASN A 194 30.60 13.39 -18.12
C ASN A 194 30.25 11.99 -18.64
N GLN A 195 30.95 10.96 -18.15
CA GLN A 195 30.80 9.58 -18.59
C GLN A 195 30.87 8.60 -17.41
N THR A 196 30.42 7.38 -17.63
CA THR A 196 30.57 6.23 -16.73
C THR A 196 31.88 5.48 -17.01
N VAL A 197 32.21 4.48 -16.19
CA VAL A 197 33.40 3.62 -16.39
C VAL A 197 33.43 2.94 -17.76
N THR A 198 32.28 2.70 -18.37
CA THR A 198 32.15 2.10 -19.69
C THR A 198 32.23 3.11 -20.84
N GLY A 199 32.44 4.40 -20.56
CA GLY A 199 32.53 5.48 -21.56
C GLY A 199 31.18 6.04 -22.03
N GLU A 200 30.07 5.54 -21.48
CA GLU A 200 28.72 6.03 -21.80
C GLU A 200 28.43 7.35 -21.07
N PRO A 201 27.66 8.28 -21.66
CA PRO A 201 27.31 9.54 -21.03
C PRO A 201 26.60 9.31 -19.68
N SER A 202 27.03 10.03 -18.64
CA SER A 202 26.51 9.87 -17.28
C SER A 202 25.60 11.04 -16.88
N SER A 203 24.63 10.76 -16.01
CA SER A 203 23.83 11.79 -15.32
C SER A 203 23.98 11.72 -13.80
N LEU A 204 25.01 11.00 -13.34
CA LEU A 204 25.35 10.80 -11.94
C LEU A 204 26.19 11.97 -11.42
N TYR A 205 26.02 12.27 -10.14
CA TYR A 205 26.83 13.25 -9.45
C TYR A 205 27.92 12.56 -8.68
N VAL A 206 29.13 13.11 -8.73
CA VAL A 206 30.33 12.49 -8.15
C VAL A 206 30.94 13.37 -7.08
N ASN A 207 31.59 12.73 -6.11
CA ASN A 207 32.28 13.42 -5.03
C ASN A 207 33.48 14.21 -5.57
N GLU A 208 33.67 15.40 -5.01
CA GLU A 208 34.84 16.23 -5.21
C GLU A 208 35.26 16.91 -3.91
N THR A 209 36.53 17.26 -3.84
CA THR A 209 37.03 18.11 -2.77
C THR A 209 36.49 19.53 -2.95
N TYR A 210 35.91 20.08 -1.90
CA TYR A 210 35.60 21.49 -1.82
C TYR A 210 36.89 22.30 -1.94
N SER A 211 36.97 23.13 -2.97
CA SER A 211 38.05 24.10 -3.10
C SER A 211 37.53 25.49 -2.79
N ALA A 212 38.23 26.21 -1.91
CA ALA A 212 37.82 27.53 -1.43
C ALA A 212 37.75 28.53 -2.59
N GLY A 213 36.61 29.20 -2.77
CA GLY A 213 36.40 30.18 -3.85
C GLY A 213 35.66 29.66 -5.10
N TYR A 214 35.26 28.38 -5.12
CA TYR A 214 34.62 27.73 -6.28
C TYR A 214 33.10 27.89 -6.31
N ALA A 215 32.54 29.00 -5.82
CA ALA A 215 31.14 29.30 -6.18
C ALA A 215 30.96 29.29 -7.71
N LYS A 216 32.01 29.70 -8.46
CA LYS A 216 32.11 29.53 -9.92
C LYS A 216 32.26 28.03 -10.28
N GLY A 217 31.12 27.37 -10.51
CA GLY A 217 31.06 25.97 -10.90
C GLY A 217 30.06 25.14 -10.11
N LEU A 218 29.51 25.68 -9.01
CA LEU A 218 28.53 24.96 -8.21
C LEU A 218 27.15 24.99 -8.84
N THR A 219 26.67 23.78 -9.11
CA THR A 219 25.28 23.55 -9.47
C THR A 219 24.44 23.60 -8.21
N THR A 220 23.44 24.49 -8.18
CA THR A 220 22.46 24.48 -7.09
C THR A 220 21.68 23.17 -7.11
N GLY A 221 21.74 22.41 -6.03
CA GLY A 221 21.10 21.11 -5.94
C GLY A 221 21.36 20.40 -4.63
N VAL A 222 20.75 19.22 -4.49
CA VAL A 222 20.84 18.37 -3.31
C VAL A 222 21.26 16.98 -3.76
N VAL A 223 22.38 16.50 -3.23
CA VAL A 223 22.82 15.11 -3.38
C VAL A 223 22.78 14.41 -2.03
N PHE A 224 22.72 13.08 -2.05
CA PHE A 224 22.67 12.26 -0.85
C PHE A 224 23.88 11.35 -0.77
N THR A 225 24.46 11.17 0.42
CA THR A 225 25.55 10.22 0.65
C THR A 225 25.27 9.43 1.92
N VAL A 226 25.77 8.20 1.98
CA VAL A 226 25.49 7.25 3.06
C VAL A 226 26.81 6.78 3.64
N SER A 227 27.00 6.98 4.95
CA SER A 227 28.11 6.43 5.70
C SER A 227 27.87 4.96 6.00
N ASN A 228 28.93 4.16 5.90
CA ASN A 228 28.89 2.71 6.07
C ASN A 228 27.92 2.08 5.06
N SER A 229 27.92 2.60 3.83
CA SER A 229 27.05 2.15 2.76
C SER A 229 27.45 0.75 2.30
N ASN A 230 26.46 -0.09 2.01
CA ASN A 230 26.65 -1.37 1.34
C ASN A 230 26.83 -1.23 -0.20
N GLY A 231 26.85 0.00 -0.73
CA GLY A 231 26.99 0.31 -2.15
C GLY A 231 25.68 0.42 -2.94
N ASP A 232 24.53 0.33 -2.29
CA ASP A 232 23.22 0.59 -2.90
C ASP A 232 22.80 2.06 -2.82
N GLU A 233 21.76 2.44 -3.57
CA GLU A 233 21.18 3.79 -3.54
C GLU A 233 20.08 3.94 -2.46
N ALA A 234 20.17 3.18 -1.37
CA ALA A 234 19.22 3.21 -0.27
C ALA A 234 19.88 3.66 1.03
N LEU A 235 19.07 4.20 1.92
CA LEU A 235 19.44 4.46 3.31
C LEU A 235 18.86 3.33 4.16
N ASN A 236 19.71 2.43 4.62
CA ASN A 236 19.30 1.30 5.46
C ASN A 236 19.16 1.71 6.93
N SER A 237 18.39 0.92 7.67
CA SER A 237 18.28 1.08 9.13
C SER A 237 19.63 0.82 9.78
N GLY A 238 20.16 1.83 10.47
CA GLY A 238 21.47 1.78 11.12
C GLY A 238 22.61 2.37 10.29
N GLU A 239 22.35 2.80 9.05
CA GLU A 239 23.27 3.66 8.29
C GLU A 239 22.99 5.14 8.60
N GLU A 240 24.02 5.97 8.41
CA GLU A 240 23.92 7.42 8.59
C GLU A 240 23.91 8.10 7.22
N GLY A 241 22.86 8.88 6.95
CA GLY A 241 22.71 9.61 5.70
C GLY A 241 23.06 11.09 5.87
N TYR A 242 23.65 11.69 4.84
CA TYR A 242 23.90 13.12 4.77
C TYR A 242 23.30 13.68 3.48
N LEU A 243 22.38 14.63 3.62
CA LEU A 243 21.95 15.47 2.50
C LEU A 243 22.92 16.63 2.36
N LEU A 244 23.53 16.74 1.19
CA LEU A 244 24.47 17.80 0.84
C LEU A 244 23.74 18.76 -0.09
N VAL A 245 23.49 19.95 0.43
CA VAL A 245 22.84 21.04 -0.29
C VAL A 245 23.93 21.96 -0.79
N ALA A 246 24.10 22.08 -2.11
CA ALA A 246 24.98 23.07 -2.71
C ALA A 246 24.16 24.22 -3.28
N LEU A 247 24.66 25.44 -3.07
CA LEU A 247 24.09 26.68 -3.59
C LEU A 247 25.12 27.33 -4.52
N GLY A 248 24.78 27.40 -5.82
CA GLY A 248 25.58 28.12 -6.82
C GLY A 248 25.67 29.62 -6.52
N THR A 249 26.54 30.34 -7.23
CA THR A 249 26.77 31.80 -7.02
C THR A 249 25.50 32.62 -6.89
N ASP A 250 24.50 32.29 -7.71
CA ASP A 250 23.29 33.09 -7.81
C ASP A 250 22.23 32.68 -6.78
N ALA A 251 22.45 31.57 -6.07
CA ALA A 251 21.51 30.95 -5.14
C ALA A 251 22.03 30.90 -3.70
N GLN A 252 23.17 31.53 -3.40
CA GLN A 252 23.75 31.55 -2.07
C GLN A 252 22.77 32.15 -1.06
N ALA A 253 22.69 31.53 0.12
CA ALA A 253 21.84 32.01 1.19
C ALA A 253 22.58 33.11 1.96
N LEU A 254 22.06 34.34 1.91
CA LEU A 254 22.60 35.48 2.63
C LEU A 254 22.30 35.38 4.14
N ALA A 255 23.06 36.13 4.94
CA ALA A 255 22.79 36.26 6.37
C ALA A 255 21.31 36.60 6.64
N ARG A 256 20.72 35.92 7.63
CA ARG A 256 19.30 36.00 8.04
C ARG A 256 18.28 35.42 7.05
N GLN A 257 18.69 34.92 5.88
CA GLN A 257 17.75 34.24 4.98
C GLN A 257 17.38 32.86 5.53
N GLN A 258 16.15 32.45 5.22
CA GLN A 258 15.66 31.13 5.54
C GLN A 258 15.91 30.19 4.35
N VAL A 259 16.37 28.98 4.66
CA VAL A 259 16.47 27.87 3.72
C VAL A 259 15.48 26.81 4.17
N SER A 260 14.64 26.35 3.24
CA SER A 260 13.71 25.25 3.50
C SER A 260 13.91 24.15 2.47
N LEU A 261 13.99 22.92 2.97
CA LEU A 261 14.03 21.70 2.20
C LEU A 261 12.78 20.89 2.52
N GLU A 262 12.08 20.41 1.51
CA GLU A 262 11.01 19.44 1.68
C GLU A 262 11.36 18.20 0.88
N LEU A 263 11.66 17.11 1.58
CA LEU A 263 11.96 15.82 0.96
C LEU A 263 10.66 15.05 0.79
N ARG A 264 10.46 14.57 -0.43
CA ARG A 264 9.33 13.74 -0.80
C ARG A 264 9.86 12.43 -1.33
N ILE A 265 9.45 11.36 -0.68
CA ILE A 265 9.83 9.99 -1.03
C ILE A 265 8.58 9.30 -1.55
N GLU A 266 8.74 8.34 -2.46
CA GLU A 266 7.65 7.51 -2.92
C GLU A 266 6.89 6.86 -1.76
N ASN A 267 5.55 6.92 -1.82
CA ASN A 267 4.64 6.22 -0.91
C ASN A 267 4.84 6.51 0.58
N SER A 268 5.32 7.71 0.94
CA SER A 268 5.56 8.12 2.33
C SER A 268 5.16 9.58 2.56
N ALA A 269 4.99 9.98 3.82
CA ALA A 269 4.82 11.37 4.19
C ALA A 269 6.10 12.18 4.00
N THR A 270 5.95 13.44 3.63
CA THR A 270 7.07 14.35 3.38
C THR A 270 7.69 14.81 4.69
N ILE A 271 9.01 15.07 4.66
CA ILE A 271 9.73 15.69 5.78
C ILE A 271 10.15 17.10 5.37
N SER A 272 9.85 18.08 6.22
CA SER A 272 10.23 19.47 6.02
C SER A 272 11.31 19.87 7.00
N ILE A 273 12.39 20.43 6.48
CA ILE A 273 13.57 20.88 7.20
C ILE A 273 13.73 22.36 6.89
N VAL A 274 13.72 23.19 7.92
CA VAL A 274 13.81 24.64 7.75
C VAL A 274 14.82 25.16 8.75
N PHE A 275 15.81 25.89 8.26
CA PHE A 275 16.80 26.55 9.11
C PHE A 275 17.03 27.98 8.61
N GLN A 276 17.51 28.82 9.52
CA GLN A 276 17.82 30.22 9.21
C GLN A 276 19.33 30.44 9.27
N VAL A 277 19.86 31.12 8.25
CA VAL A 277 21.28 31.50 8.20
C VAL A 277 21.56 32.56 9.27
N PRO A 278 22.58 32.37 10.13
CA PRO A 278 22.92 33.34 11.17
C PRO A 278 23.25 34.74 10.61
N ALA A 279 23.11 35.75 11.46
CA ALA A 279 23.39 37.14 11.08
C ALA A 279 24.89 37.45 10.93
N SER A 280 25.75 36.68 11.61
CA SER A 280 27.20 36.81 11.57
C SER A 280 27.82 35.42 11.57
N MET A 281 28.79 35.21 10.69
CA MET A 281 29.42 33.91 10.48
C MET A 281 30.94 34.10 10.31
N PRO A 282 31.77 33.19 10.83
CA PRO A 282 33.20 33.25 10.56
C PRO A 282 33.46 32.89 9.11
N ALA A 283 34.35 33.65 8.46
CA ALA A 283 34.81 33.37 7.12
C ALA A 283 35.36 31.94 6.99
N ASN A 284 35.02 31.29 5.88
CA ASN A 284 35.55 29.99 5.50
C ASN A 284 35.41 28.88 6.59
N SER A 285 34.29 28.84 7.32
CA SER A 285 34.09 27.89 8.42
C SER A 285 32.73 27.19 8.37
N TYR A 286 32.63 26.04 9.06
CA TYR A 286 31.37 25.37 9.36
C TYR A 286 30.70 26.01 10.58
N VAL A 287 29.42 26.31 10.44
CA VAL A 287 28.59 26.87 11.50
C VAL A 287 27.40 25.93 11.73
N ALA A 288 27.13 25.60 12.99
CA ALA A 288 25.96 24.84 13.39
C ALA A 288 24.70 25.72 13.32
N VAL A 289 23.64 25.20 12.70
CA VAL A 289 22.31 25.83 12.63
C VAL A 289 21.23 24.83 13.03
N TYR A 290 20.12 25.36 13.53
CA TYR A 290 18.96 24.62 14.02
C TYR A 290 17.68 25.12 13.37
#